data_AF-A0A227H8J6-F1
#
_entry.id   AF-A0A227H8J6-F1
#
_cell.length_a   1.000
_cell.length_b   1.000
_cell.length_c   1.000
_cell.angle_alpha   90.00
_cell.angle_beta   90.00
_cell.angle_gamma   90.00
#
_symmetry.space_group_name_H-M   'P 1'
#
loop_
_entity.id
_entity.type
_entity.pdbx_description
1 polymer ?
#
loop_
_entity_poly.entity_id
_entity_poly.type
_entity_poly.pdbx_seq_one_letter_code
_entity_poly.pdbx_strand_id
1 'polypeptide(L)' 'DAAGLQISNRLQSQMSGLDVAVRNANDGISIMQTAEGAMNEVTNIMQRMRDLSLQSANGSNSQVERTALQEEVTA' A
#
# COMPACT_ATOMS: atom_id res chain seq x y z
N ASP A 1 -1.16 7.79 52.48
CA ASP A 1 -0.12 7.82 51.45
C ASP A 1 -0.72 8.28 50.11
N ALA A 2 -0.81 9.60 49.91
CA ALA A 2 -1.47 10.20 48.74
C ALA A 2 -0.53 10.29 47.52
N ALA A 3 0.79 10.32 47.77
CA ALA A 3 1.80 10.37 46.72
C ALA A 3 1.89 9.04 45.94
N GLY A 4 1.84 7.90 46.65
CA GLY A 4 1.82 6.57 46.01
C GLY A 4 0.59 6.34 45.13
N LEU A 5 -0.58 6.83 45.55
CA LEU A 5 -1.82 6.77 44.76
C LEU A 5 -1.77 7.69 43.52
N GLN A 6 -1.20 8.89 43.64
CA GLN A 6 -1.02 9.78 42.49
C GLN A 6 -0.04 9.21 41.45
N ILE A 7 1.06 8.59 41.90
CA ILE A 7 2.01 7.93 41.01
C ILE A 7 1.35 6.72 40.34
N SER A 8 0.61 5.89 41.08
CA SER A 8 -0.14 4.75 40.50
C SER A 8 -1.16 5.18 39.46
N ASN A 9 -1.93 6.24 39.71
CA ASN A 9 -2.90 6.77 38.74
C ASN A 9 -2.19 7.27 37.46
N ARG A 10 -1.04 7.94 37.61
CA ARG A 10 -0.23 8.37 36.47
C ARG A 10 0.32 7.18 35.68
N LEU A 11 0.84 6.16 36.35
CA LEU A 11 1.34 4.94 35.71
C LEU A 11 0.20 4.19 35.00
N GLN A 12 -0.97 4.10 35.61
CA GLN A 12 -2.15 3.49 35.00
C GLN A 12 -2.57 4.22 33.72
N SER A 13 -2.63 5.55 33.77
CA SER A 13 -2.92 6.38 32.59
C SER A 13 -1.86 6.22 31.50
N GLN A 14 -0.58 6.12 31.87
CA GLN A 14 0.50 5.85 30.91
C GLN A 14 0.36 4.47 30.28
N MET A 15 0.11 3.42 31.07
CA MET A 15 -0.10 2.07 30.55
C MET A 15 -1.28 2.01 29.57
N SER A 16 -2.41 2.64 29.90
CA SER A 16 -3.54 2.74 28.99
C SER A 16 -3.20 3.53 27.70
N GLY A 17 -2.40 4.58 27.82
CA GLY A 17 -1.88 5.31 26.66
C GLY A 17 -0.96 4.48 25.77
N LEU A 18 -0.07 3.68 26.38
CA LEU A 18 0.80 2.76 25.65
C LEU A 18 0.00 1.67 24.93
N ASP A 19 -1.04 1.11 25.56
CA ASP A 19 -1.89 0.09 24.91
C ASP A 19 -2.57 0.64 23.64
N VAL A 20 -3.09 1.87 23.71
CA VAL A 20 -3.65 2.55 22.52
C VAL A 20 -2.55 2.83 21.48
N ALA A 21 -1.37 3.27 21.90
CA ALA A 21 -0.25 3.52 20.99
C ALA A 21 0.18 2.25 20.25
N VAL A 22 0.21 1.11 20.93
CA VAL A 22 0.50 -0.21 20.33
C VAL A 22 -0.57 -0.59 19.32
N ARG A 23 -1.86 -0.41 19.64
CA ARG A 23 -2.95 -0.68 18.68
C ARG A 23 -2.83 0.20 17.44
N ASN A 24 -2.62 1.50 17.62
CA ASN A 24 -2.44 2.44 16.51
C ASN A 24 -1.23 2.07 15.64
N ALA A 25 -0.14 1.60 16.25
CA ALA A 25 1.03 1.14 15.50
C ALA A 25 0.71 -0.11 14.67
N ASN A 26 -0.04 -1.07 15.22
CA ASN A 26 -0.49 -2.26 14.48
C ASN A 26 -1.43 -1.89 13.33
N ASP A 27 -2.38 -0.99 13.55
CA ASP A 27 -3.28 -0.50 12.49
C ASP A 27 -2.48 0.19 11.36
N GLY A 28 -1.49 1.02 11.74
CA GLY A 28 -0.57 1.64 10.79
C GLY A 28 0.22 0.61 9.96
N ILE A 29 0.69 -0.47 10.59
CA ILE A 29 1.35 -1.59 9.92
C ILE A 29 0.40 -2.27 8.94
N SER A 30 -0.84 -2.57 9.33
CA SER A 30 -1.82 -3.20 8.45
C SER A 30 -2.16 -2.35 7.22
N ILE A 31 -2.24 -1.02 7.39
CA ILE A 31 -2.42 -0.08 6.27
C ILE A 31 -1.18 -0.10 5.36
N MET A 32 0.03 -0.05 5.93
CA MET A 32 1.26 -0.10 5.14
C MET A 32 1.39 -1.41 4.35
N GLN A 33 1.01 -2.55 4.93
CA GLN A 33 1.00 -3.84 4.22
C GLN A 33 -0.01 -3.86 3.07
N THR A 34 -1.18 -3.27 3.27
CA THR A 34 -2.19 -3.12 2.20
C THR A 34 -1.65 -2.23 1.08
N ALA A 35 -1.01 -1.12 1.44
CA ALA A 35 -0.37 -0.23 0.48
C ALA A 35 0.78 -0.92 -0.28
N GLU A 36 1.62 -1.70 0.40
CA GLU A 36 2.69 -2.48 -0.22
C GLU A 36 2.14 -3.51 -1.23
N GLY A 37 1.08 -4.23 -0.86
CA GLY A 37 0.39 -5.14 -1.79
C GLY A 37 -0.13 -4.42 -3.03
N ALA A 38 -0.77 -3.27 -2.84
CA ALA A 38 -1.25 -2.44 -3.96
C ALA A 38 -0.09 -1.92 -4.83
N MET A 39 1.02 -1.50 -4.23
CA MET A 39 2.20 -1.03 -4.97
C MET A 39 2.90 -2.14 -5.75
N ASN A 40 2.91 -3.36 -5.22
CA ASN A 40 3.39 -4.54 -5.96
C ASN A 40 2.55 -4.78 -7.21
N GLU A 41 1.22 -4.67 -7.11
CA GLU A 41 0.36 -4.82 -8.29
C GLU A 41 0.49 -3.66 -9.28
N VAL A 42 0.61 -2.41 -8.79
CA VAL A 42 0.93 -1.28 -9.67
C VAL A 42 2.26 -1.52 -10.41
N THR A 43 3.26 -2.09 -9.73
CA THR A 43 4.54 -2.42 -10.36
C THR A 43 4.38 -3.49 -11.44
N ASN A 44 3.58 -4.54 -11.19
CA ASN A 44 3.26 -5.56 -12.19
C ASN A 44 2.53 -4.97 -13.40
N ILE A 45 1.54 -4.10 -13.17
CA ILE A 45 0.79 -3.41 -14.23
C ILE A 45 1.74 -2.52 -15.05
N MET A 46 2.64 -1.77 -14.41
CA MET A 46 3.65 -0.94 -15.09
C MET A 46 4.60 -1.77 -15.96
N GLN A 47 4.99 -2.97 -15.52
CA GLN A 47 5.79 -3.88 -16.33
C GLN A 47 4.99 -4.38 -17.55
N ARG A 48 3.72 -4.77 -17.37
CA ARG A 48 2.86 -5.18 -18.47
C ARG A 48 2.62 -4.05 -19.48
N MET A 49 2.37 -2.83 -19.02
CA MET A 49 2.25 -1.66 -19.90
C MET A 49 3.54 -1.39 -20.69
N ARG A 50 4.72 -1.61 -20.10
CA ARG A 50 6.00 -1.53 -20.83
C ARG A 50 6.07 -2.59 -21.93
N ASP A 51 5.69 -3.83 -21.64
CA ASP A 51 5.70 -4.91 -22.63
C ASP A 51 4.73 -4.63 -23.79
N LEU A 52 3.51 -4.15 -23.47
CA LEU A 52 2.53 -3.73 -24.48
C LEU A 52 3.05 -2.55 -25.33
N SER A 53 3.74 -1.59 -24.71
CA SER A 53 4.35 -0.46 -25.42
C SER A 53 5.45 -0.92 -26.38
N LEU A 54 6.29 -1.87 -25.95
CA LEU A 54 7.33 -2.46 -26.81
C LEU A 54 6.71 -3.28 -27.95
N GLN A 55 5.64 -4.03 -27.67
CA GLN A 55 4.89 -4.76 -28.69
C GLN A 55 4.28 -3.79 -29.72
N SER A 56 3.64 -2.71 -29.27
CA SER A 56 3.04 -1.69 -30.15
C SER A 56 4.08 -0.98 -31.04
N ALA A 57 5.30 -0.81 -30.55
CA ALA A 57 6.42 -0.24 -31.29
C ALA A 57 6.99 -1.18 -32.39
N ASN A 58 6.58 -2.44 -32.43
CA ASN A 58 6.99 -3.36 -33.48
C ASN A 58 6.38 -2.93 -34.83
N GLY A 59 7.23 -2.55 -35.78
CA GLY A 59 6.83 -2.03 -37.09
C GLY A 59 6.01 -3.00 -37.94
N SER A 60 6.01 -4.30 -37.62
CA SER A 60 5.21 -5.32 -38.27
C SER A 60 3.76 -5.39 -37.77
N ASN A 61 3.44 -4.76 -36.64
CA ASN A 61 2.08 -4.77 -36.11
C ASN A 61 1.14 -3.90 -36.96
N SER A 62 0.03 -4.50 -37.38
CA SER A 62 -1.07 -3.83 -38.04
C SER A 62 -1.73 -2.78 -37.13
N GLN A 63 -2.52 -1.90 -37.73
CA GLN A 63 -3.29 -0.89 -37.00
C GLN A 63 -4.28 -1.53 -36.01
N VAL A 64 -4.89 -2.66 -36.38
CA VAL A 64 -5.84 -3.40 -35.55
C VAL A 64 -5.15 -3.96 -34.30
N GLU A 65 -3.94 -4.53 -34.44
CA GLU A 65 -3.16 -5.03 -33.31
C GLU A 65 -2.74 -3.89 -32.37
N ARG A 66 -2.35 -2.73 -32.90
CA ARG A 66 -2.04 -1.55 -32.07
C ARG A 66 -3.26 -1.02 -31.32
N THR A 67 -4.45 -1.06 -31.92
CA THR A 67 -5.71 -0.70 -31.23
C THR A 67 -6.02 -1.68 -30.10
N ALA A 68 -5.90 -2.98 -30.33
CA ALA A 68 -6.12 -4.00 -29.29
C ALA A 68 -5.13 -3.87 -28.11
N LEU A 69 -3.85 -3.60 -28.39
CA LEU A 69 -2.85 -3.33 -27.36
C LEU A 69 -3.17 -2.07 -26.54
N GLN A 70 -3.74 -1.04 -27.17
CA GLN A 70 -4.16 0.18 -26.49
C GLN A 70 -5.40 -0.04 -25.62
N GLU A 71 -6.32 -0.91 -26.05
CA GLU A 71 -7.44 -1.36 -25.23
C GLU A 71 -6.92 -2.09 -23.97
N GLU A 72 -5.90 -2.95 -24.08
CA GLU A 72 -5.31 -3.65 -22.92
C GLU A 72 -4.58 -2.72 -21.93
N VAL A 73 -4.07 -1.57 -22.38
CA VAL A 73 -3.46 -0.55 -21.50
C VAL A 73 -4.52 0.28 -20.76
N THR A 74 -5.72 0.41 -21.31
CA THR A 74 -6.76 1.30 -20.78
C THR A 74 -7.87 0.59 -20.00
N ALA A 75 -7.98 -0.74 -20.15
CA ALA A 75 -8.83 -1.62 -19.37
C ALA A 75 -8.31 -1.81 -17.94
#